data_AF-F9GA73-F1
#
_entry.id   AF-F9GA73-F1
#
_cell.length_a   1.000
_cell.length_b   1.000
_cell.length_c   1.000
_cell.angle_alpha   90.00
_cell.angle_beta   90.00
_cell.angle_gamma   90.00
#
_symmetry.space_group_name_H-M   'P 1'
#
loop_
_entity.id
_entity.type
_entity.pdbx_description
1 polymer ?
#
loop_
_entity_poly.entity_id
_entity_poly.type
_entity_poly.pdbx_seq_one_letter_code
_entity_poly.pdbx_strand_id
1 'polypeptide(L)'
;AFFMLSSWYTRKELALRTAVLYSGLVIATAFSGLIAAGIFAGLSDKAGLHGWQWLFILEGAGSVVAAIVAFILLPDFPESTTGSQKWLLTDQERQVAIQRIALDRVSLPEADRSIWHGLRLAVQDVRTWIFVIILCANHTAYGFNNFFPTIVRSMNLGNRTITLVLTAPPYLFGAAASFLVAYSSDRYNERGYHISVPMAFAIVGFIISAATLNHAARYAASFFYCAGAFAANAAVYSWAASSLNQTPEKRACATAIVNLLSQFGNIWSPYFFPSSDGPRYVMAMLLMMGFSALSICASLLMKFLLKKDNRKLLAEAEQSDHAASEKM
;
A
#
# COMPACT_ATOMS: atom_id res chain seq x y z
N ALA A 1 0.51 14.05 -5.25
CA ALA A 1 0.06 14.17 -3.83
C ALA A 1 1.21 14.09 -2.83
N PHE A 2 1.91 12.94 -2.69
CA PHE A 2 3.02 12.78 -1.73
C PHE A 2 4.13 13.85 -1.86
N PHE A 3 4.51 14.22 -3.09
CA PHE A 3 5.52 15.28 -3.32
C PHE A 3 5.06 16.68 -2.86
N MET A 4 3.77 16.99 -3.04
CA MET A 4 3.23 18.25 -2.52
C MET A 4 3.16 18.24 -1.00
N LEU A 5 2.78 17.11 -0.39
CA LEU A 5 2.85 16.96 1.07
C LEU A 5 4.29 17.15 1.59
N SER A 6 5.30 16.59 0.93
CA SER A 6 6.70 16.80 1.33
C SER A 6 7.20 18.24 1.13
N SER A 7 6.50 19.05 0.34
CA SER A 7 6.85 20.46 0.13
C SER A 7 6.28 21.37 1.22
N TRP A 8 5.22 20.94 1.91
CA TRP A 8 4.51 21.72 2.94
C TRP A 8 4.72 21.22 4.37
N TYR A 9 5.14 19.96 4.56
CA TYR A 9 5.29 19.34 5.87
C TYR A 9 6.71 18.86 6.14
N THR A 10 7.15 18.98 7.39
CA THR A 10 8.45 18.46 7.85
C THR A 10 8.45 16.93 7.87
N ARG A 11 9.63 16.30 7.86
CA ARG A 11 9.80 14.83 7.87
C ARG A 11 9.11 14.15 9.06
N LYS A 12 9.07 14.81 10.22
CA LYS A 12 8.38 14.30 11.42
C LYS A 12 6.86 14.29 11.26
N GLU A 13 6.30 15.27 10.53
CA GLU A 13 4.86 15.41 10.30
C GLU A 13 4.38 14.61 9.07
N LEU A 14 5.26 14.45 8.08
CA LEU A 14 4.94 13.89 6.77
C LEU A 14 4.36 12.48 6.88
N ALA A 15 4.87 11.65 7.79
CA ALA A 15 4.38 10.29 8.00
C ALA A 15 2.88 10.26 8.38
N LEU A 16 2.47 11.08 9.34
CA LEU A 16 1.07 11.17 9.77
C LEU A 16 0.17 11.69 8.66
N ARG A 17 0.58 12.76 7.97
CA ARG A 17 -0.21 13.36 6.88
C ARG A 17 -0.36 12.41 5.70
N THR A 18 0.68 11.64 5.43
CA THR A 18 0.67 10.61 4.40
C THR A 18 -0.25 9.45 4.77
N ALA A 19 -0.26 9.03 6.04
CA ALA A 19 -1.18 8.01 6.55
C ALA A 19 -2.65 8.46 6.43
N VAL A 20 -2.95 9.74 6.74
CA VAL A 20 -4.29 10.32 6.55
C VAL A 20 -4.69 10.29 5.07
N LEU A 21 -3.81 10.70 4.15
CA LEU A 21 -4.09 10.62 2.72
C LEU A 21 -4.39 9.18 2.27
N TYR A 22 -3.58 8.22 2.71
CA TYR A 22 -3.75 6.81 2.34
C TYR A 22 -5.03 6.20 2.96
N SER A 23 -5.45 6.67 4.14
CA SER A 23 -6.71 6.25 4.76
C SER A 23 -7.92 6.52 3.87
N GLY A 24 -7.90 7.61 3.09
CA GLY A 24 -8.95 7.94 2.13
C GLY A 24 -9.10 6.88 1.04
N LEU A 25 -8.00 6.34 0.52
CA LEU A 25 -8.02 5.24 -0.45
C LEU A 25 -8.70 4.00 0.13
N VAL A 26 -8.34 3.65 1.37
CA VAL A 26 -8.85 2.45 2.04
C VAL A 26 -10.36 2.59 2.33
N ILE A 27 -10.78 3.77 2.80
CA ILE A 27 -12.20 4.08 3.01
C ILE A 27 -12.94 4.02 1.67
N ALA A 28 -12.42 4.63 0.61
CA ALA A 28 -13.05 4.59 -0.72
C ALA A 28 -13.25 3.14 -1.20
N THR A 29 -12.26 2.27 -1.06
CA THR A 29 -12.36 0.83 -1.42
C THR A 29 -13.42 0.11 -0.59
N ALA A 30 -13.59 0.44 0.68
CA ALA A 30 -14.60 -0.16 1.53
C ALA A 30 -16.04 0.27 1.17
N PHE A 31 -16.21 1.54 0.78
CA PHE A 31 -17.53 2.11 0.50
C PHE A 31 -17.95 2.01 -0.98
N SER A 32 -17.04 1.73 -1.91
CA SER A 32 -17.35 1.60 -3.34
C SER A 32 -18.44 0.54 -3.60
N GLY A 33 -18.35 -0.63 -2.96
CA GLY A 33 -19.35 -1.69 -3.05
C GLY A 33 -20.72 -1.26 -2.51
N LEU A 34 -20.75 -0.44 -1.45
CA LEU A 34 -22.00 0.08 -0.88
C LEU A 34 -22.67 1.11 -1.79
N ILE A 35 -21.89 2.02 -2.39
CA ILE A 35 -22.37 2.97 -3.38
C ILE A 35 -22.95 2.22 -4.57
N ALA A 36 -22.22 1.24 -5.11
CA ALA A 36 -22.69 0.40 -6.20
C ALA A 36 -23.99 -0.32 -5.85
N ALA A 37 -24.09 -0.90 -4.64
CA ALA A 37 -25.31 -1.54 -4.17
C ALA A 37 -26.51 -0.58 -4.13
N GLY A 38 -26.31 0.63 -3.59
CA GLY A 38 -27.35 1.67 -3.53
C GLY A 38 -27.86 2.06 -4.92
N ILE A 39 -26.94 2.20 -5.89
CA ILE A 39 -27.27 2.54 -7.28
C ILE A 39 -28.04 1.39 -7.93
N PHE A 40 -27.55 0.15 -7.83
CA PHE A 40 -28.24 -0.99 -8.43
C PHE A 40 -29.62 -1.23 -7.81
N ALA A 41 -29.82 -0.92 -6.53
CA ALA A 41 -31.13 -1.06 -5.88
C ALA A 41 -32.10 0.07 -6.22
N GLY A 42 -31.63 1.31 -6.31
CA GLY A 42 -32.50 2.49 -6.38
C GLY A 42 -32.63 3.15 -7.76
N LEU A 43 -31.69 2.88 -8.68
CA LEU A 43 -31.53 3.59 -9.96
C LEU A 43 -31.49 2.68 -11.19
N SER A 44 -31.48 1.35 -11.02
CA SER A 44 -31.58 0.43 -12.15
C SER A 44 -32.87 0.69 -12.95
N ASP A 45 -32.73 0.81 -14.26
CA ASP A 45 -33.78 1.05 -15.26
C ASP A 45 -34.56 2.37 -15.07
N LYS A 46 -34.06 3.27 -14.21
CA LYS A 46 -34.55 4.66 -14.15
C LYS A 46 -34.02 5.45 -15.34
N ALA A 47 -34.90 6.26 -15.93
CA ALA A 47 -34.62 7.06 -17.12
C ALA A 47 -34.11 6.24 -18.33
N GLY A 48 -34.47 4.95 -18.40
CA GLY A 48 -34.02 4.05 -19.47
C GLY A 48 -32.54 3.67 -19.40
N LEU A 49 -31.86 3.98 -18.29
CA LEU A 49 -30.45 3.67 -18.09
C LEU A 49 -30.27 2.45 -17.18
N HIS A 50 -29.36 1.58 -17.56
CA HIS A 50 -28.94 0.47 -16.73
C HIS A 50 -28.14 0.96 -15.52
N GLY A 51 -28.21 0.24 -14.40
CA GLY A 51 -27.54 0.65 -13.16
C GLY A 51 -26.02 0.87 -13.28
N TRP A 52 -25.34 0.21 -14.22
CA TRP A 52 -23.92 0.42 -14.46
C TRP A 52 -23.63 1.78 -15.13
N GLN A 53 -24.56 2.30 -15.94
CA GLN A 53 -24.46 3.64 -16.54
C GLN A 53 -24.62 4.70 -15.45
N TRP A 54 -25.60 4.53 -14.56
CA TRP A 54 -25.77 5.38 -13.39
C TRP A 54 -24.55 5.39 -12.47
N LEU A 55 -23.87 4.25 -12.32
CA LEU A 55 -22.63 4.14 -11.55
C LEU A 55 -21.53 5.05 -12.11
N PHE A 56 -21.27 4.99 -13.42
CA PHE A 56 -20.29 5.88 -14.06
C PHE A 56 -20.69 7.35 -14.00
N ILE A 57 -21.97 7.68 -14.17
CA ILE A 57 -22.45 9.07 -14.11
C ILE A 57 -22.23 9.65 -12.71
N LEU A 58 -22.63 8.93 -11.66
CA LEU A 58 -22.55 9.42 -10.28
C LEU A 58 -21.11 9.49 -9.77
N GLU A 59 -20.30 8.44 -10.01
CA GLU A 59 -18.88 8.46 -9.62
C GLU A 59 -18.09 9.49 -10.43
N GLY A 60 -18.40 9.64 -11.72
CA GLY A 60 -17.81 10.66 -12.59
C GLY A 60 -18.16 12.07 -12.14
N ALA A 61 -19.44 12.34 -11.85
CA ALA A 61 -19.89 13.64 -11.35
C ALA A 61 -19.24 13.99 -10.01
N GLY A 62 -19.19 13.04 -9.07
CA GLY A 62 -18.47 13.23 -7.80
C GLY A 62 -17.00 13.54 -7.99
N SER A 63 -16.33 12.87 -8.94
CA SER A 63 -14.93 13.13 -9.29
C SER A 63 -14.72 14.51 -9.90
N VAL A 64 -15.65 14.98 -10.76
CA VAL A 64 -15.60 16.33 -11.33
C VAL A 64 -15.75 17.39 -10.23
N VAL A 65 -16.69 17.20 -9.31
CA VAL A 65 -16.86 18.12 -8.16
C VAL A 65 -15.60 18.12 -7.31
N ALA A 66 -15.04 16.96 -6.99
CA ALA A 66 -13.79 16.86 -6.24
C ALA A 66 -12.61 17.51 -6.98
N ALA A 67 -12.55 17.41 -8.30
CA ALA A 67 -11.54 18.07 -9.12
C ALA A 67 -11.67 19.60 -9.10
N ILE A 68 -12.90 20.13 -9.16
CA ILE A 68 -13.15 21.58 -9.02
C ILE A 68 -12.76 22.06 -7.62
N VAL A 69 -13.15 21.32 -6.57
CA VAL A 69 -12.77 21.64 -5.19
C VAL A 69 -11.25 21.59 -5.00
N ALA A 70 -10.59 20.56 -5.55
CA ALA A 70 -9.14 20.46 -5.53
C ALA A 70 -8.48 21.60 -6.30
N PHE A 71 -8.99 21.98 -7.47
CA PHE A 71 -8.48 23.13 -8.23
C PHE A 71 -8.53 24.44 -7.43
N ILE A 72 -9.56 24.63 -6.61
CA ILE A 72 -9.73 25.84 -5.79
C ILE A 72 -8.90 25.77 -4.51
N LEU A 73 -8.87 24.63 -3.81
CA LEU A 73 -8.30 24.52 -2.46
C LEU A 73 -6.85 24.03 -2.42
N LEU A 74 -6.41 23.23 -3.38
CA LEU A 74 -5.09 22.58 -3.36
C LEU A 74 -3.98 23.63 -3.53
N PRO A 75 -3.15 23.87 -2.51
CA PRO A 75 -2.08 24.86 -2.60
C PRO A 75 -0.98 24.39 -3.56
N ASP A 76 -0.43 25.34 -4.29
CA ASP A 76 0.78 25.17 -5.08
C ASP A 76 2.02 25.18 -4.15
N PHE A 77 3.24 25.25 -4.67
CA PHE A 77 4.44 25.29 -3.83
C PHE A 77 4.44 26.50 -2.87
N PRO A 78 5.04 26.37 -1.66
CA PRO A 78 5.13 27.48 -0.71
C PRO A 78 5.76 28.74 -1.32
N GLU A 79 6.77 28.54 -2.18
CA GLU A 79 7.53 29.57 -2.89
C GLU A 79 6.82 30.09 -4.16
N SER A 80 5.78 29.40 -4.63
CA SER A 80 5.10 29.77 -5.88
C SER A 80 4.39 31.12 -5.75
N THR A 81 4.52 31.95 -6.79
CA THR A 81 3.85 33.26 -6.88
C THR A 81 2.38 33.13 -7.29
N THR A 82 1.94 31.94 -7.68
CA THR A 82 0.58 31.61 -8.14
C THR A 82 0.00 30.45 -7.33
N GLY A 83 -1.31 30.47 -7.06
CA GLY A 83 -2.00 29.34 -6.41
C GLY A 83 -2.86 29.71 -5.21
N SER A 84 -3.57 28.72 -4.67
CA SER A 84 -4.57 28.93 -3.62
C SER A 84 -3.98 29.33 -2.26
N GLN A 85 -2.70 29.07 -2.04
CA GLN A 85 -1.99 29.46 -0.81
C GLN A 85 -1.96 30.98 -0.57
N LYS A 86 -2.12 31.82 -1.60
CA LYS A 86 -2.12 33.29 -1.46
C LYS A 86 -3.36 33.84 -0.77
N TRP A 87 -4.51 33.17 -0.92
CA TRP A 87 -5.75 33.60 -0.28
C TRP A 87 -6.10 32.75 0.95
N LEU A 88 -5.50 31.56 1.07
CA LEU A 88 -5.65 30.68 2.24
C LEU A 88 -4.71 31.05 3.41
N LEU A 89 -3.54 31.62 3.14
CA LEU A 89 -2.50 31.92 4.14
C LEU A 89 -2.02 33.36 3.99
N THR A 90 -1.66 33.97 5.12
CA THR A 90 -0.97 35.26 5.13
C THR A 90 0.49 35.13 4.68
N ASP A 91 1.08 36.22 4.18
CA ASP A 91 2.48 36.20 3.73
C ASP A 91 3.46 35.80 4.85
N GLN A 92 3.16 36.16 6.11
CA GLN A 92 3.96 35.76 7.27
C GLN A 92 3.92 34.24 7.48
N GLU A 93 2.75 33.62 7.43
CA GLU A 93 2.60 32.15 7.57
C GLU A 93 3.32 31.40 6.45
N ARG A 94 3.30 31.94 5.22
CA ARG A 94 4.03 31.37 4.08
C ARG A 94 5.54 31.42 4.28
N GLN A 95 6.07 32.55 4.77
CA GLN A 95 7.50 32.66 5.08
C GLN A 95 7.91 31.68 6.17
N VAL A 96 7.09 31.53 7.22
CA VAL A 96 7.32 30.52 8.26
C VAL A 96 7.30 29.10 7.66
N ALA A 97 6.38 28.79 6.76
CA ALA A 97 6.34 27.48 6.10
C ALA A 97 7.63 27.20 5.31
N ILE A 98 8.11 28.15 4.50
CA ILE A 98 9.37 28.04 3.74
C ILE A 98 10.55 27.83 4.69
N GLN A 99 10.67 28.65 5.74
CA GLN A 99 11.75 28.55 6.71
C GLN A 99 11.75 27.21 7.45
N ARG A 100 10.58 26.70 7.84
CA ARG A 100 10.46 25.39 8.49
C ARG A 100 10.96 24.26 7.60
N ILE A 101 10.64 24.29 6.31
CA ILE A 101 11.11 23.28 5.35
C ILE A 101 12.61 23.45 5.07
N ALA A 102 13.12 24.67 4.99
CA ALA A 102 14.55 24.94 4.84
C ALA A 102 15.36 24.44 6.04
N LEU A 103 14.86 24.62 7.26
CA LEU A 103 15.50 24.13 8.49
C LEU A 103 15.44 22.60 8.61
N ASP A 104 14.39 21.96 8.09
CA ASP A 104 14.29 20.49 8.08
C ASP A 104 15.01 19.83 6.89
N ARG A 105 15.42 20.60 5.87
CA ARG A 105 16.46 20.15 4.94
C ARG A 105 17.77 20.06 5.73
N VAL A 106 18.01 18.88 6.30
CA VAL A 106 19.39 18.48 6.59
C VAL A 106 20.12 18.64 5.28
N SER A 107 21.18 19.45 5.30
CA SER A 107 22.23 19.46 4.29
C SER A 107 22.75 18.04 4.16
N LEU A 108 22.01 17.19 3.45
CA LEU A 108 22.54 16.01 2.81
C LEU A 108 23.68 16.60 2.00
N PRO A 109 24.94 16.22 2.26
CA PRO A 109 26.05 16.69 1.44
C PRO A 109 25.59 16.49 0.01
N GLU A 110 25.60 17.57 -0.78
CA GLU A 110 25.23 17.54 -2.19
C GLU A 110 25.85 16.27 -2.74
N ALA A 111 25.02 15.24 -2.93
CA ALA A 111 25.50 14.01 -3.50
C ALA A 111 25.58 14.40 -4.97
N ASP A 112 26.71 14.99 -5.31
CA ASP A 112 27.14 15.48 -6.61
C ASP A 112 27.38 14.27 -7.53
N ARG A 113 26.44 13.34 -7.50
CA ARG A 113 26.48 12.01 -8.07
C ARG A 113 25.30 11.88 -8.98
N SER A 114 25.61 11.66 -10.25
CA SER A 114 24.63 11.47 -11.32
C SER A 114 23.56 10.44 -10.92
N ILE A 115 22.31 10.65 -11.37
CA ILE A 115 21.19 9.70 -11.24
C ILE A 115 21.61 8.28 -11.69
N TRP A 116 22.46 8.19 -12.71
CA TRP A 116 23.03 6.94 -13.21
C TRP A 116 23.84 6.18 -12.16
N HIS A 117 24.55 6.88 -11.28
CA HIS A 117 25.25 6.27 -10.15
C HIS A 117 24.27 5.71 -9.12
N GLY A 118 23.22 6.47 -8.78
CA GLY A 118 22.14 6.00 -7.92
C GLY A 118 21.42 4.77 -8.48
N LEU A 119 21.18 4.75 -9.80
CA LEU A 119 20.58 3.62 -10.50
C LEU A 119 21.49 2.38 -10.44
N ARG A 120 22.78 2.53 -10.72
CA ARG A 120 23.76 1.43 -10.63
C ARG A 120 23.79 0.84 -9.22
N LEU A 121 23.82 1.69 -8.19
CA LEU A 121 23.79 1.25 -6.80
C LEU A 121 22.47 0.55 -6.42
N ALA A 122 21.34 0.99 -6.99
CA ALA A 122 20.04 0.38 -6.74
C ALA A 122 19.92 -1.01 -7.38
N VAL A 123 20.41 -1.16 -8.62
CA VAL A 123 20.39 -2.42 -9.37
C VAL A 123 21.36 -3.45 -8.80
N GLN A 124 22.53 -3.02 -8.31
CA GLN A 124 23.50 -3.91 -7.68
C GLN A 124 23.10 -4.36 -6.27
N ASP A 125 22.12 -3.71 -5.65
CA ASP A 125 21.69 -4.05 -4.31
C ASP A 125 20.70 -5.23 -4.32
N VAL A 126 21.13 -6.36 -3.76
CA VAL A 126 20.31 -7.56 -3.58
C VAL A 126 19.02 -7.26 -2.80
N ARG A 127 19.07 -6.31 -1.86
CA ARG A 127 17.90 -5.91 -1.05
C ARG A 127 16.78 -5.35 -1.92
N THR A 128 17.10 -4.60 -2.97
CA THR A 128 16.12 -4.06 -3.92
C THR A 128 15.31 -5.19 -4.56
N TRP A 129 15.99 -6.23 -5.03
CA TRP A 129 15.36 -7.37 -5.69
C TRP A 129 14.54 -8.23 -4.74
N ILE A 130 14.98 -8.39 -3.49
CA ILE A 130 14.18 -9.08 -2.47
C ILE A 130 12.87 -8.31 -2.22
N PHE A 131 12.91 -6.97 -2.11
CA PHE A 131 11.69 -6.16 -1.99
C PHE A 131 10.78 -6.24 -3.23
N VAL A 132 11.36 -6.30 -4.44
CA VAL A 132 10.59 -6.56 -5.67
C VAL A 132 9.84 -7.87 -5.56
N ILE A 133 10.52 -8.96 -5.13
CA ILE A 133 9.89 -10.28 -4.98
C ILE A 133 8.79 -10.24 -3.92
N ILE A 134 9.04 -9.64 -2.74
CA ILE A 134 8.05 -9.55 -1.67
C ILE A 134 6.78 -8.82 -2.15
N LEU A 135 6.93 -7.67 -2.80
CA LEU A 135 5.78 -6.88 -3.28
C LEU A 135 5.10 -7.51 -4.48
N CYS A 136 5.85 -8.09 -5.42
CA CYS A 136 5.26 -8.80 -6.57
C CYS A 136 4.43 -10.00 -6.10
N ALA A 137 4.96 -10.78 -5.16
CA ALA A 137 4.23 -11.89 -4.55
C ALA A 137 3.01 -11.40 -3.75
N ASN A 138 3.14 -10.29 -3.01
CA ASN A 138 2.04 -9.67 -2.29
C ASN A 138 0.93 -9.15 -3.22
N HIS A 139 1.25 -8.43 -4.30
CA HIS A 139 0.26 -7.99 -5.29
C HIS A 139 -0.42 -9.16 -6.01
N THR A 140 0.33 -10.23 -6.27
CA THR A 140 -0.25 -11.45 -6.84
C THR A 140 -1.29 -12.05 -5.89
N ALA A 141 -0.97 -12.14 -4.60
CA ALA A 141 -1.92 -12.58 -3.57
C ALA A 141 -3.09 -11.60 -3.39
N TYR A 142 -2.89 -10.30 -3.64
CA TYR A 142 -3.91 -9.26 -3.60
C TYR A 142 -4.90 -9.34 -4.79
N GLY A 143 -4.56 -10.08 -5.84
CA GLY A 143 -5.34 -10.17 -7.08
C GLY A 143 -6.80 -10.62 -6.91
N PHE A 144 -7.16 -11.26 -5.79
CA PHE A 144 -8.55 -11.55 -5.45
C PHE A 144 -9.44 -10.30 -5.43
N ASN A 145 -8.86 -9.11 -5.15
CA ASN A 145 -9.60 -7.86 -5.02
C ASN A 145 -10.40 -7.53 -6.29
N ASN A 146 -9.79 -7.77 -7.46
CA ASN A 146 -10.42 -7.55 -8.77
C ASN A 146 -11.67 -8.40 -9.00
N PHE A 147 -11.73 -9.58 -8.36
CA PHE A 147 -12.82 -10.55 -8.53
C PHE A 147 -13.64 -10.73 -7.25
N PHE A 148 -13.41 -9.92 -6.22
CA PHE A 148 -14.00 -10.12 -4.92
C PHE A 148 -15.54 -10.11 -4.94
N PRO A 149 -16.21 -9.17 -5.66
CA PRO A 149 -17.65 -9.25 -5.82
C PRO A 149 -18.13 -10.54 -6.48
N THR A 150 -17.38 -11.07 -7.45
CA THR A 150 -17.68 -12.34 -8.13
C THR A 150 -17.49 -13.53 -7.18
N ILE A 151 -16.43 -13.53 -6.37
CA ILE A 151 -16.16 -14.54 -5.35
C ILE A 151 -17.30 -14.55 -4.32
N VAL A 152 -17.71 -13.39 -3.79
CA VAL A 152 -18.84 -13.29 -2.85
C VAL A 152 -20.15 -13.71 -3.52
N ARG A 153 -20.37 -13.38 -4.80
CA ARG A 153 -21.55 -13.82 -5.55
C ARG A 153 -21.64 -15.35 -5.63
N SER A 154 -20.51 -16.03 -5.83
CA SER A 154 -20.42 -17.49 -5.86
C SER A 154 -20.78 -18.16 -4.52
N MET A 155 -20.80 -17.40 -3.42
CA MET A 155 -21.23 -17.89 -2.11
C MET A 155 -22.75 -17.89 -1.95
N ASN A 156 -23.50 -17.37 -2.93
CA ASN A 156 -24.97 -17.39 -2.97
C ASN A 156 -25.66 -16.93 -1.67
N LEU A 157 -25.11 -15.89 -1.02
CA LEU A 157 -25.58 -15.37 0.27
C LEU A 157 -26.78 -14.40 0.14
N GLY A 158 -27.26 -14.15 -1.08
CA GLY A 158 -28.39 -13.26 -1.34
C GLY A 158 -28.41 -12.71 -2.76
N ASN A 159 -29.24 -11.69 -2.98
CA ASN A 159 -29.36 -10.99 -4.27
C ASN A 159 -28.10 -10.18 -4.61
N ARG A 160 -27.97 -9.75 -5.88
CA ARG A 160 -26.83 -8.95 -6.39
C ARG A 160 -26.49 -7.73 -5.51
N THR A 161 -27.50 -7.02 -5.02
CA THR A 161 -27.31 -5.88 -4.10
C THR A 161 -26.71 -6.32 -2.77
N ILE A 162 -27.23 -7.40 -2.18
CA ILE A 162 -26.73 -7.95 -0.92
C ILE A 162 -25.28 -8.43 -1.09
N THR A 163 -24.94 -9.06 -2.22
CA THR A 163 -23.55 -9.44 -2.54
C THR A 163 -22.59 -8.25 -2.47
N LEU A 164 -22.96 -7.12 -3.06
CA LEU A 164 -22.13 -5.89 -3.06
C LEU A 164 -22.06 -5.25 -1.67
N VAL A 165 -23.12 -5.35 -0.87
CA VAL A 165 -23.07 -4.91 0.53
C VAL A 165 -22.11 -5.79 1.33
N LEU A 166 -22.14 -7.11 1.10
CA LEU A 166 -21.30 -8.08 1.80
C LEU A 166 -19.81 -7.98 1.47
N THR A 167 -19.40 -7.28 0.41
CA THR A 167 -17.97 -7.03 0.15
C THR A 167 -17.38 -5.95 1.08
N ALA A 168 -18.19 -5.05 1.63
CA ALA A 168 -17.68 -3.95 2.45
C ALA A 168 -17.10 -4.38 3.81
N PRO A 169 -17.73 -5.28 4.60
CA PRO A 169 -17.21 -5.66 5.90
C PRO A 169 -15.80 -6.30 5.88
N PRO A 170 -15.46 -7.24 4.98
CA PRO A 170 -14.11 -7.78 4.88
C PRO A 170 -13.06 -6.71 4.54
N TYR A 171 -13.39 -5.72 3.68
CA TYR A 171 -12.50 -4.61 3.39
C TYR A 171 -12.31 -3.65 4.57
N LEU A 172 -13.39 -3.32 5.30
CA LEU A 172 -13.29 -2.51 6.52
C LEU A 172 -12.47 -3.20 7.61
N PHE A 173 -12.65 -4.51 7.77
CA PHE A 173 -11.83 -5.29 8.70
C PHE A 173 -10.36 -5.31 8.26
N GLY A 174 -10.09 -5.51 6.98
CA GLY A 174 -8.72 -5.50 6.47
C GLY A 174 -8.05 -4.13 6.56
N ALA A 175 -8.82 -3.06 6.39
CA ALA A 175 -8.40 -1.69 6.67
C ALA A 175 -7.96 -1.54 8.13
N ALA A 176 -8.83 -1.88 9.08
CA ALA A 176 -8.53 -1.77 10.50
C ALA A 176 -7.31 -2.62 10.89
N ALA A 177 -7.22 -3.85 10.39
CA ALA A 177 -6.06 -4.72 10.60
C ALA A 177 -4.76 -4.10 10.06
N SER A 178 -4.81 -3.45 8.89
CA SER A 178 -3.64 -2.79 8.30
C SER A 178 -3.13 -1.63 9.16
N PHE A 179 -4.03 -0.82 9.74
CA PHE A 179 -3.66 0.25 10.67
C PHE A 179 -3.04 -0.30 11.96
N LEU A 180 -3.63 -1.34 12.54
CA LEU A 180 -3.11 -1.97 13.76
C LEU A 180 -1.71 -2.57 13.54
N VAL A 181 -1.50 -3.27 12.41
CA VAL A 181 -0.20 -3.84 12.06
C VAL A 181 0.82 -2.75 11.77
N ALA A 182 0.46 -1.68 11.07
CA ALA A 182 1.34 -0.54 10.84
C ALA A 182 1.78 0.12 12.15
N TYR A 183 0.82 0.42 13.04
CA TYR A 183 1.10 0.99 14.35
C TYR A 183 2.00 0.08 15.21
N SER A 184 1.71 -1.22 15.22
CA SER A 184 2.52 -2.21 15.93
C SER A 184 3.93 -2.30 15.34
N SER A 185 4.06 -2.31 14.01
CA SER A 185 5.34 -2.39 13.29
C SER A 185 6.24 -1.20 13.63
N ASP A 186 5.67 0.00 13.69
CA ASP A 186 6.40 1.22 14.05
C ASP A 186 6.81 1.25 15.53
N ARG A 187 5.98 0.70 16.43
CA ARG A 187 6.29 0.63 17.86
C ARG A 187 7.40 -0.38 18.18
N TYR A 188 7.38 -1.54 17.54
CA TYR A 188 8.34 -2.62 17.80
C TYR A 188 9.56 -2.61 16.88
N ASN A 189 9.56 -1.79 15.81
CA ASN A 189 10.62 -1.74 14.80
C ASN A 189 10.92 -3.11 14.13
N GLU A 190 9.95 -4.02 14.08
CA GLU A 190 10.15 -5.44 13.71
C GLU A 190 9.38 -5.86 12.44
N ARG A 191 9.69 -5.21 11.32
CA ARG A 191 8.89 -5.27 10.08
C ARG A 191 8.70 -6.66 9.47
N GLY A 192 9.70 -7.55 9.59
CA GLY A 192 9.64 -8.86 8.96
C GLY A 192 8.50 -9.75 9.49
N TYR A 193 8.26 -9.75 10.81
CA TYR A 193 7.15 -10.53 11.39
C TYR A 193 5.78 -9.87 11.14
N HIS A 194 5.74 -8.53 11.14
CA HIS A 194 4.55 -7.76 10.80
C HIS A 194 4.11 -7.92 9.34
N ILE A 195 4.94 -8.50 8.47
CA ILE A 195 4.56 -8.92 7.12
C ILE A 195 4.21 -10.41 7.09
N SER A 196 5.05 -11.25 7.69
CA SER A 196 4.89 -12.71 7.63
C SER A 196 3.65 -13.22 8.36
N VAL A 197 3.30 -12.64 9.52
CA VAL A 197 2.14 -13.08 10.31
C VAL A 197 0.82 -12.76 9.58
N PRO A 198 0.57 -11.53 9.09
CA PRO A 198 -0.62 -11.26 8.30
C PRO A 198 -0.72 -12.12 7.03
N MET A 199 0.39 -12.39 6.34
CA MET A 199 0.39 -13.30 5.20
C MET A 199 0.03 -14.74 5.59
N ALA A 200 0.47 -15.21 6.76
CA ALA A 200 0.06 -16.52 7.26
C ALA A 200 -1.45 -16.58 7.52
N PHE A 201 -2.05 -15.51 8.06
CA PHE A 201 -3.51 -15.41 8.16
C PHE A 201 -4.19 -15.43 6.78
N ALA A 202 -3.62 -14.76 5.77
CA ALA A 202 -4.15 -14.83 4.42
C ALA A 202 -4.13 -16.26 3.84
N ILE A 203 -3.03 -16.99 4.06
CA ILE A 203 -2.92 -18.41 3.69
C ILE A 203 -4.05 -19.23 4.33
N VAL A 204 -4.31 -19.05 5.62
CA VAL A 204 -5.43 -19.74 6.30
C VAL A 204 -6.77 -19.42 5.62
N GLY A 205 -7.02 -18.16 5.27
CA GLY A 205 -8.22 -17.76 4.52
C GLY A 205 -8.32 -18.42 3.15
N PHE A 206 -7.22 -18.49 2.39
CA PHE A 206 -7.19 -19.16 1.09
C PHE A 206 -7.41 -20.69 1.23
N ILE A 207 -6.82 -21.33 2.23
CA ILE A 207 -7.02 -22.76 2.53
C ILE A 207 -8.49 -23.04 2.83
N ILE A 208 -9.12 -22.28 3.73
CA ILE A 208 -10.53 -22.47 4.07
C ILE A 208 -11.41 -22.30 2.82
N SER A 209 -11.13 -21.25 2.03
CA SER A 209 -11.89 -20.97 0.81
C SER A 209 -11.78 -22.06 -0.26
N ALA A 210 -10.62 -22.73 -0.35
CA ALA A 210 -10.40 -23.85 -1.26
C ALA A 210 -10.98 -25.17 -0.74
N ALA A 211 -10.88 -25.42 0.58
CA ALA A 211 -11.25 -26.69 1.20
C ALA A 211 -12.76 -26.91 1.33
N THR A 212 -13.55 -25.85 1.51
CA THR A 212 -14.99 -25.97 1.80
C THR A 212 -15.89 -25.40 0.68
N LEU A 213 -17.12 -25.91 0.61
CA LEU A 213 -18.22 -25.31 -0.16
C LEU A 213 -19.20 -24.54 0.73
N ASN A 214 -19.02 -24.61 2.06
CA ASN A 214 -19.90 -23.92 3.00
C ASN A 214 -19.79 -22.40 2.81
N HIS A 215 -20.92 -21.77 2.48
CA HIS A 215 -21.01 -20.35 2.17
C HIS A 215 -20.54 -19.45 3.33
N ALA A 216 -20.94 -19.76 4.56
CA ALA A 216 -20.56 -18.99 5.74
C ALA A 216 -19.06 -19.10 6.04
N ALA A 217 -18.49 -20.30 5.90
CA ALA A 217 -17.05 -20.51 6.10
C ALA A 217 -16.20 -19.76 5.06
N ARG A 218 -16.63 -19.74 3.79
CA ARG A 218 -15.95 -18.98 2.73
C ARG A 218 -16.07 -17.48 2.92
N TYR A 219 -17.19 -17.00 3.46
CA TYR A 219 -17.34 -15.60 3.82
C TYR A 219 -16.44 -15.22 5.00
N ALA A 220 -16.42 -16.02 6.07
CA ALA A 220 -15.49 -15.81 7.18
C ALA A 220 -14.03 -15.82 6.72
N ALA A 221 -13.67 -16.74 5.80
CA ALA A 221 -12.35 -16.82 5.19
C ALA A 221 -11.93 -15.52 4.48
N SER A 222 -12.89 -14.76 3.94
CA SER A 222 -12.60 -13.47 3.29
C SER A 222 -12.04 -12.41 4.23
N PHE A 223 -12.43 -12.41 5.50
CA PHE A 223 -11.86 -11.51 6.49
C PHE A 223 -10.38 -11.78 6.70
N PHE A 224 -9.97 -13.06 6.71
CA PHE A 224 -8.59 -13.46 6.92
C PHE A 224 -7.67 -13.04 5.77
N TYR A 225 -8.04 -13.33 4.51
CA TYR A 225 -7.19 -12.95 3.38
C TYR A 225 -7.25 -11.45 3.04
N CYS A 226 -8.39 -10.78 3.27
CA CYS A 226 -8.44 -9.32 3.13
C CYS A 226 -7.53 -8.63 4.15
N ALA A 227 -7.63 -9.02 5.43
CA ALA A 227 -6.79 -8.46 6.48
C ALA A 227 -5.31 -8.75 6.27
N GLY A 228 -4.98 -10.00 5.95
CA GLY A 228 -3.60 -10.41 5.72
C GLY A 228 -2.95 -9.64 4.58
N ALA A 229 -3.61 -9.60 3.41
CA ALA A 229 -3.08 -8.95 2.21
C ALA A 229 -2.94 -7.43 2.36
N PHE A 230 -3.92 -6.78 2.99
CA PHE A 230 -3.92 -5.32 3.15
C PHE A 230 -2.85 -4.88 4.15
N ALA A 231 -2.74 -5.58 5.29
CA ALA A 231 -1.77 -5.27 6.33
C ALA A 231 -0.33 -5.47 5.87
N ALA A 232 -0.05 -6.58 5.19
CA ALA A 232 1.28 -6.85 4.66
C ALA A 232 1.69 -5.80 3.61
N ASN A 233 0.79 -5.40 2.71
CA ASN A 233 1.12 -4.44 1.64
C ASN A 233 1.70 -3.12 2.19
N ALA A 234 1.00 -2.51 3.15
CA ALA A 234 1.44 -1.26 3.78
C ALA A 234 2.80 -1.42 4.49
N ALA A 235 2.99 -2.53 5.21
CA ALA A 235 4.22 -2.80 5.94
C ALA A 235 5.43 -2.96 4.99
N VAL A 236 5.26 -3.62 3.85
CA VAL A 236 6.35 -3.82 2.88
C VAL A 236 6.80 -2.50 2.25
N TYR A 237 5.88 -1.62 1.84
CA TYR A 237 6.24 -0.31 1.29
C TYR A 237 7.02 0.54 2.28
N SER A 238 6.56 0.59 3.54
CA SER A 238 7.29 1.28 4.61
C SER A 238 8.69 0.70 4.77
N TRP A 239 8.82 -0.64 4.79
CA TRP A 239 10.11 -1.32 4.95
C TRP A 239 11.07 -1.03 3.81
N ALA A 240 10.63 -1.15 2.56
CA ALA A 240 11.44 -0.84 1.39
C ALA A 240 11.98 0.60 1.44
N ALA A 241 11.13 1.59 1.77
CA ALA A 241 11.53 2.98 1.87
C ALA A 241 12.59 3.23 2.97
N SER A 242 12.49 2.53 4.10
CA SER A 242 13.46 2.64 5.20
C SER A 242 14.78 1.89 4.96
N SER A 243 14.76 0.77 4.23
CA SER A 243 15.93 -0.11 4.08
C SER A 243 16.80 0.23 2.87
N LEU A 244 16.25 0.98 1.90
CA LEU A 244 16.94 1.41 0.68
C LEU A 244 17.43 2.87 0.75
N ASN A 245 17.66 3.39 1.96
CA ASN A 245 17.90 4.81 2.24
C ASN A 245 19.38 5.26 2.25
N GLN A 246 20.30 4.46 1.70
CA GLN A 246 21.75 4.73 1.78
C GLN A 246 22.18 6.06 1.13
N THR A 247 21.64 6.40 -0.04
CA THR A 247 21.78 7.73 -0.65
C THR A 247 20.43 8.20 -1.21
N PRO A 248 20.20 9.52 -1.35
CA PRO A 248 18.94 10.03 -1.91
C PRO A 248 18.66 9.52 -3.32
N GLU A 249 19.67 9.46 -4.19
CA GLU A 249 19.57 9.02 -5.59
C GLU A 249 19.26 7.53 -5.66
N LYS A 250 19.98 6.71 -4.87
CA LYS A 250 19.72 5.27 -4.78
C LYS A 250 18.31 5.02 -4.27
N ARG A 251 17.88 5.71 -3.21
CA ARG A 251 16.54 5.56 -2.65
C ARG A 251 15.46 5.86 -3.68
N ALA A 252 15.61 6.93 -4.45
CA ALA A 252 14.68 7.29 -5.52
C ALA A 252 14.61 6.22 -6.60
N CYS A 253 15.77 5.82 -7.16
CA CYS A 253 15.84 4.79 -8.21
C CYS A 253 15.33 3.43 -7.72
N ALA A 254 15.76 2.97 -6.54
CA ALA A 254 15.34 1.68 -5.98
C ALA A 254 13.84 1.66 -5.69
N THR A 255 13.29 2.74 -5.14
CA THR A 255 11.84 2.87 -4.90
C THR A 255 11.05 2.84 -6.21
N ALA A 256 11.55 3.48 -7.28
CA ALA A 256 10.94 3.43 -8.60
C ALA A 256 10.96 2.01 -9.20
N ILE A 257 12.12 1.34 -9.15
CA ILE A 257 12.27 -0.06 -9.61
C ILE A 257 11.30 -0.98 -8.87
N VAL A 258 11.26 -0.89 -7.54
CA VAL A 258 10.39 -1.69 -6.69
C VAL A 258 8.93 -1.47 -7.03
N ASN A 259 8.49 -0.21 -7.16
CA ASN A 259 7.11 0.11 -7.52
C ASN A 259 6.75 -0.44 -8.90
N LEU A 260 7.57 -0.22 -9.93
CA LEU A 260 7.29 -0.66 -11.30
C LEU A 260 7.24 -2.18 -11.40
N LEU A 261 8.27 -2.88 -10.93
CA LEU A 261 8.37 -4.33 -11.05
C LEU A 261 7.35 -5.06 -10.14
N SER A 262 6.94 -4.46 -9.02
CA SER A 262 5.90 -5.06 -8.18
C SER A 262 4.55 -5.18 -8.89
N GLN A 263 4.27 -4.36 -9.90
CA GLN A 263 2.99 -4.39 -10.63
C GLN A 263 2.83 -5.63 -11.52
N PHE A 264 3.91 -6.37 -11.79
CA PHE A 264 3.81 -7.63 -12.51
C PHE A 264 2.83 -8.63 -11.84
N GLY A 265 2.73 -8.61 -10.51
CA GLY A 265 1.73 -9.40 -9.79
C GLY A 265 0.27 -9.09 -10.15
N ASN A 266 -0.02 -7.83 -10.50
CA ASN A 266 -1.34 -7.41 -10.96
C ASN A 266 -1.61 -7.76 -12.43
N ILE A 267 -0.57 -8.05 -13.21
CA ILE A 267 -0.72 -8.41 -14.63
C ILE A 267 -1.20 -9.85 -14.76
N TRP A 268 -0.59 -10.81 -14.05
CA TRP A 268 -0.97 -12.23 -14.19
C TRP A 268 -2.09 -12.68 -13.24
N SER A 269 -2.31 -12.00 -12.10
CA SER A 269 -3.30 -12.45 -11.13
C SER A 269 -4.74 -12.55 -11.66
N PRO A 270 -5.19 -11.73 -12.64
CA PRO A 270 -6.51 -11.91 -13.23
C PRO A 270 -6.70 -13.21 -14.00
N TYR A 271 -5.61 -13.76 -14.57
CA TYR A 271 -5.64 -15.01 -15.31
C TYR A 271 -5.87 -16.23 -14.39
N PHE A 272 -5.76 -16.04 -13.07
CA PHE A 272 -5.97 -17.11 -12.10
C PHE A 272 -7.46 -17.42 -11.88
N PHE A 273 -8.37 -16.53 -12.32
CA PHE A 273 -9.81 -16.65 -12.11
C PHE A 273 -10.57 -16.94 -13.41
N PRO A 274 -10.32 -18.07 -14.10
CA PRO A 274 -11.16 -18.44 -15.22
C PRO A 274 -12.58 -18.73 -14.73
N SER A 275 -13.57 -18.33 -15.52
CA SER A 275 -15.00 -18.51 -15.18
C SER A 275 -15.38 -19.98 -14.99
N SER A 276 -14.63 -20.91 -15.60
CA SER A 276 -14.81 -22.37 -15.49
C SER A 276 -14.55 -22.93 -14.10
N ASP A 277 -13.72 -22.27 -13.30
CA ASP A 277 -13.26 -22.79 -12.00
C ASP A 277 -14.15 -22.36 -10.84
N GLY A 278 -15.22 -21.60 -11.13
CA GLY A 278 -16.26 -21.30 -10.17
C GLY A 278 -16.98 -22.58 -9.71
N PRO A 279 -17.50 -22.65 -8.47
CA PRO A 279 -17.56 -21.57 -7.49
C PRO A 279 -16.33 -21.51 -6.58
N ARG A 280 -15.45 -22.52 -6.55
CA ARG A 280 -14.35 -22.60 -5.59
C ARG A 280 -13.11 -21.79 -5.99
N TYR A 281 -12.87 -21.63 -7.29
CA TYR A 281 -11.66 -21.02 -7.84
C TYR A 281 -10.39 -21.62 -7.23
N VAL A 282 -10.34 -22.96 -7.14
CA VAL A 282 -9.29 -23.69 -6.41
C VAL A 282 -7.89 -23.33 -6.92
N MET A 283 -7.71 -23.27 -8.25
CA MET A 283 -6.44 -22.89 -8.87
C MET A 283 -5.99 -21.50 -8.40
N ALA A 284 -6.90 -20.52 -8.39
CA ALA A 284 -6.63 -19.18 -7.92
C ALA A 284 -6.20 -19.17 -6.45
N MET A 285 -6.93 -19.88 -5.58
CA MET A 285 -6.64 -19.96 -4.15
C MET A 285 -5.29 -20.61 -3.87
N LEU A 286 -4.93 -21.67 -4.60
CA LEU A 286 -3.65 -22.35 -4.47
C LEU A 286 -2.48 -21.46 -4.93
N LEU A 287 -2.63 -20.76 -6.06
CA LEU A 287 -1.61 -19.83 -6.55
C LEU A 287 -1.42 -18.66 -5.58
N MET A 288 -2.51 -18.04 -5.11
CA MET A 288 -2.44 -16.96 -4.12
C MET A 288 -1.81 -17.41 -2.80
N MET A 289 -2.10 -18.64 -2.35
CA MET A 289 -1.43 -19.26 -1.21
C MET A 289 0.08 -19.43 -1.45
N GLY A 290 0.48 -19.92 -2.63
CA GLY A 290 1.88 -20.09 -3.01
C GLY A 290 2.66 -18.76 -3.03
N PHE A 291 2.08 -17.72 -3.61
CA PHE A 291 2.67 -16.39 -3.61
C PHE A 291 2.68 -15.74 -2.22
N SER A 292 1.67 -15.99 -1.39
CA SER A 292 1.68 -15.55 0.01
C SER A 292 2.82 -16.21 0.79
N ALA A 293 3.05 -17.51 0.58
CA ALA A 293 4.17 -18.24 1.18
C ALA A 293 5.53 -17.71 0.67
N LEU A 294 5.64 -17.41 -0.64
CA LEU A 294 6.83 -16.77 -1.21
C LEU A 294 7.12 -15.41 -0.55
N SER A 295 6.08 -14.60 -0.32
CA SER A 295 6.18 -13.32 0.39
C SER A 295 6.67 -13.50 1.83
N ILE A 296 6.17 -14.50 2.56
CA ILE A 296 6.64 -14.86 3.90
C ILE A 296 8.11 -15.22 3.89
N CYS A 297 8.51 -16.15 3.02
CA CYS A 297 9.89 -16.63 2.92
C CYS A 297 10.86 -15.50 2.57
N ALA A 298 10.51 -14.66 1.59
CA ALA A 298 11.32 -13.52 1.17
C ALA A 298 11.39 -12.44 2.26
N SER A 299 10.30 -12.18 2.99
CA SER A 299 10.29 -11.26 4.14
C SER A 299 11.20 -11.75 5.26
N LEU A 300 11.13 -13.03 5.63
CA LEU A 300 11.99 -13.60 6.66
C LEU A 300 13.46 -13.58 6.21
N LEU A 301 13.75 -13.94 4.96
CA LEU A 301 15.10 -13.84 4.38
C LEU A 301 15.64 -12.41 4.49
N MET A 302 14.86 -11.41 4.09
CA MET A 302 15.25 -10.01 4.18
C MET A 302 15.54 -9.59 5.63
N LYS A 303 14.71 -10.05 6.58
CA LYS A 303 14.92 -9.81 8.00
C LYS A 303 16.25 -10.40 8.48
N PHE A 304 16.55 -11.65 8.11
CA PHE A 304 17.81 -12.30 8.51
C PHE A 304 19.03 -11.59 7.91
N LEU A 305 18.96 -11.20 6.64
CA LEU A 305 20.04 -10.45 5.98
C LEU A 305 20.28 -9.10 6.66
N LEU A 306 19.21 -8.32 6.92
CA LEU A 306 19.35 -7.04 7.61
C LEU A 306 19.86 -7.20 9.05
N LYS A 307 19.44 -8.25 9.77
CA LYS A 307 19.95 -8.52 11.13
C LYS A 307 21.44 -8.87 11.11
N LYS A 308 21.90 -9.63 10.11
CA LYS A 308 23.32 -9.95 9.91
C LYS A 308 24.12 -8.68 9.59
N ASP A 309 23.63 -7.85 8.67
CA ASP A 309 24.30 -6.63 8.26
C ASP A 309 24.35 -5.59 9.40
N ASN A 310 23.26 -5.44 10.15
CA ASN A 310 23.22 -4.56 11.32
C ASN A 310 24.20 -5.00 12.42
N ARG A 311 24.34 -6.32 12.66
CA ARG A 311 25.35 -6.84 13.60
C ARG A 311 26.78 -6.53 13.15
N LYS A 312 27.05 -6.65 11.85
CA LYS A 312 28.38 -6.33 11.29
C LYS A 312 28.70 -4.83 11.48
N LEU A 313 27.75 -3.96 11.18
CA LEU A 313 27.91 -2.51 11.36
C LEU A 313 28.13 -2.12 12.82
N LEU A 314 27.43 -2.76 13.76
CA LEU A 314 27.66 -2.54 15.20
C LEU A 314 29.06 -2.97 15.63
N ALA A 315 29.54 -4.13 15.18
CA ALA A 315 30.89 -4.60 15.49
C ALA A 315 31.98 -3.69 14.90
N GLU A 316 31.79 -3.17 13.69
CA GLU A 316 32.70 -2.19 13.06
C GLU A 316 32.71 -0.86 13.83
N ALA A 317 31.55 -0.40 14.31
CA ALA A 317 31.45 0.82 15.12
C ALA A 317 32.15 0.67 16.48
N GLU A 318 31.94 -0.44 17.19
CA GLU A 318 32.60 -0.75 18.46
C GLU A 318 34.14 -0.81 18.30
N GLN A 319 34.64 -1.39 17.20
CA GLN A 319 36.06 -1.40 16.88
C GLN A 319 36.61 0.01 16.61
N SER A 320 35.86 0.86 15.92
CA SER A 320 36.28 2.24 15.68
C SER A 320 36.31 3.10 16.94
N ASP A 321 35.35 2.90 17.86
CA ASP A 321 35.31 3.60 19.14
C ASP A 321 36.46 3.17 20.06
N HIS A 322 36.78 1.86 20.09
CA HIS A 322 37.96 1.36 20.80
C HIS A 322 39.26 1.92 20.24
N ALA A 323 39.43 1.97 18.92
CA ALA A 323 40.61 2.54 18.28
C ALA A 323 40.73 4.07 18.46
N ALA A 324 39.62 4.78 18.62
CA ALA A 324 39.60 6.20 18.96
C ALA A 324 39.99 6.42 20.44
N SER A 325 39.52 5.55 21.34
CA SER A 325 39.84 5.62 22.77
C SER A 325 41.30 5.26 23.10
N GLU A 326 41.96 4.41 22.32
CA GLU A 326 43.40 4.10 22.50
C GLU A 326 44.34 5.22 22.04
N LYS A 327 43.83 6.16 21.23
CA LYS A 327 44.62 7.30 20.70
C LYS A 327 44.52 8.57 21.54
N MET A 328 43.72 8.57 22.61
CA MET A 328 43.53 9.67 23.56
C MET A 328 44.28 9.41 24.85
#